data_AF-A0AAT9FJ51-F1
#
_entry.id   AF-A0AAT9FJ51-F1
#
_cell.length_a   1.000
_cell.length_b   1.000
_cell.length_c   1.000
_cell.angle_alpha   90.00
_cell.angle_beta   90.00
_cell.angle_gamma   90.00
#
_symmetry.space_group_name_H-M   'P 1'
#
loop_
_entity.id
_entity.type
_entity.pdbx_description
1 polymer ?
#
loop_
_entity_poly.entity_id
_entity_poly.type
_entity_poly.pdbx_seq_one_letter_code
_entity_poly.pdbx_strand_id
1 'polypeptide(L)'
;MHRITDSFHTTSGIPAIFSLKRALLISCLAIPSASAFEIELDYGYDSSSDNFFGTNAAAKSALEQAASDISSLISTRLAPVTNPFVGSNGGTTSTFDWDYVFRNPSELNDPSNPDANKITISSPSLAADTVKIFVGVRELGGSTLGQGSTAGVALSISGGGFPSQYEDAVAAAEAASNASMGRGDGPVIRNISGSTTLGSTTANYSLNVGVGVGSLWFDVDGDNDSVKDSPEELDDFWHFDHTTDVASGKRDFYSVALHEILHVIGVGTSDTWDSQISGTTWTGPNAQLANGGGDGLIDSAGGHIADNTNSVRLSDNGIQEVVMSPSLTTGTRKTLTELDVAFLQDLGYEIVPEPSSAGMLSLSAILLLLYRRT
;
A
#
# COMPACT_ATOMS: atom_id res chain seq x y z
N MET A 1 -6.44 99.99 -17.73
CA MET A 1 -5.37 100.91 -17.29
C MET A 1 -5.36 100.87 -15.77
N HIS A 2 -4.43 100.13 -15.14
CA HIS A 2 -4.49 99.76 -13.69
C HIS A 2 -5.74 98.90 -13.32
N ARG A 3 -5.83 98.15 -12.20
CA ARG A 3 -4.84 97.79 -11.16
C ARG A 3 -5.08 96.36 -10.58
N ILE A 4 -4.09 95.87 -9.83
CA ILE A 4 -3.90 94.59 -9.11
C ILE A 4 -4.90 94.32 -7.96
N THR A 5 -5.26 93.05 -7.73
CA THR A 5 -5.23 92.23 -6.48
C THR A 5 -5.75 90.81 -6.81
N ASP A 6 -5.01 89.71 -6.60
CA ASP A 6 -4.79 88.96 -5.33
C ASP A 6 -6.12 88.53 -4.65
N SER A 7 -6.38 87.26 -4.28
CA SER A 7 -5.57 86.02 -4.14
C SER A 7 -6.51 84.77 -4.33
N PHE A 8 -6.28 83.49 -3.96
CA PHE A 8 -5.30 82.74 -3.15
C PHE A 8 -5.34 81.21 -3.52
N HIS A 9 -4.41 80.41 -2.99
CA HIS A 9 -4.35 78.94 -2.83
C HIS A 9 -5.18 77.95 -3.69
N THR A 10 -4.46 77.08 -4.41
CA THR A 10 -4.35 75.64 -4.07
C THR A 10 -2.92 75.14 -4.35
N THR A 11 -2.54 73.97 -3.85
CA THR A 11 -1.13 73.54 -3.68
C THR A 11 -0.67 72.43 -4.64
N SER A 12 0.61 72.51 -5.03
CA SER A 12 1.53 71.40 -5.37
C SER A 12 0.97 70.14 -6.05
N GLY A 13 1.32 69.92 -7.31
CA GLY A 13 1.14 68.62 -7.97
C GLY A 13 2.04 67.52 -7.40
N ILE A 14 1.58 66.26 -7.50
CA ILE A 14 2.32 65.04 -7.19
C ILE A 14 2.44 64.22 -8.48
N PRO A 15 3.62 63.70 -8.87
CA PRO A 15 3.78 62.92 -10.09
C PRO A 15 3.11 61.54 -9.97
N ALA A 16 2.51 61.06 -11.05
CA ALA A 16 1.86 59.75 -11.08
C ALA A 16 2.88 58.61 -10.98
N ILE A 17 2.88 57.90 -9.85
CA ILE A 17 3.68 56.68 -9.65
C ILE A 17 3.00 55.53 -10.41
N PHE A 18 3.64 55.06 -11.48
CA PHE A 18 3.21 53.85 -12.18
C PHE A 18 3.40 52.62 -11.28
N SER A 19 2.31 52.14 -10.70
CA SER A 19 2.28 50.90 -9.92
C SER A 19 2.48 49.68 -10.82
N LEU A 20 3.75 49.29 -11.02
CA LEU A 20 4.12 48.05 -11.70
C LEU A 20 3.60 46.83 -10.91
N LYS A 21 2.42 46.32 -11.29
CA LYS A 21 1.92 45.02 -10.83
C LYS A 21 2.86 43.92 -11.36
N ARG A 22 3.85 43.52 -10.56
CA ARG A 22 4.64 42.31 -10.81
C ARG A 22 3.74 41.08 -10.63
N ALA A 23 3.15 40.62 -11.73
CA ALA A 23 2.54 39.29 -11.76
C ALA A 23 3.64 38.24 -11.59
N LEU A 24 3.69 37.60 -10.43
CA LEU A 24 4.56 36.46 -10.20
C LEU A 24 3.92 35.23 -10.86
N LEU A 25 4.34 34.90 -12.08
CA LEU A 25 4.00 33.61 -12.67
C LEU A 25 4.69 32.50 -11.87
N ILE A 26 3.93 31.81 -11.03
CA ILE A 26 4.35 30.53 -10.47
C ILE A 26 4.19 29.49 -11.59
N SER A 27 5.26 29.26 -12.33
CA SER A 27 5.34 28.10 -13.22
C SER A 27 5.59 26.87 -12.37
N CYS A 28 4.51 26.14 -12.05
CA CYS A 28 4.66 24.74 -11.69
C CYS A 28 5.18 24.00 -12.92
N LEU A 29 6.49 23.72 -12.95
CA LEU A 29 6.97 22.61 -13.74
C LEU A 29 6.38 21.35 -13.10
N ALA A 30 5.45 20.70 -13.81
CA ALA A 30 5.09 19.32 -13.51
C ALA A 30 6.31 18.46 -13.82
N ILE A 31 7.20 18.32 -12.84
CA ILE A 31 8.18 17.24 -12.82
C ILE A 31 7.34 15.96 -12.74
N PRO A 32 7.49 15.01 -13.69
CA PRO A 32 6.87 13.71 -13.52
C PRO A 32 7.53 13.05 -12.30
N SER A 33 6.80 12.99 -11.19
CA SER A 33 7.17 12.16 -10.05
C SER A 33 7.28 10.74 -10.57
N ALA A 34 8.46 10.14 -10.51
CA ALA A 34 8.57 8.69 -10.65
C ALA A 34 7.76 8.08 -9.50
N SER A 35 6.88 7.12 -9.83
CA SER A 35 6.05 6.45 -8.81
C SER A 35 6.97 5.87 -7.74
N ALA A 36 6.65 6.18 -6.47
CA ALA A 36 7.43 5.74 -5.33
C ALA A 36 7.08 4.31 -4.92
N PHE A 37 5.80 3.96 -5.12
CA PHE A 37 5.18 2.69 -4.77
C PHE A 37 4.15 2.36 -5.85
N GLU A 38 4.32 1.26 -6.56
CA GLU A 38 3.50 0.90 -7.73
C GLU A 38 2.89 -0.49 -7.57
N ILE A 39 1.56 -0.60 -7.59
CA ILE A 39 0.85 -1.87 -7.52
C ILE A 39 0.64 -2.45 -8.93
N GLU A 40 1.46 -3.43 -9.31
CA GLU A 40 1.35 -4.15 -10.57
C GLU A 40 0.34 -5.31 -10.46
N LEU A 41 -0.85 -5.13 -11.02
CA LEU A 41 -1.91 -6.15 -11.07
C LEU A 41 -1.66 -7.13 -12.23
N ASP A 42 -1.47 -8.41 -11.91
CA ASP A 42 -1.25 -9.49 -12.87
C ASP A 42 -2.49 -10.39 -13.00
N TYR A 43 -3.16 -10.28 -14.14
CA TYR A 43 -4.36 -11.04 -14.50
C TYR A 43 -4.05 -12.36 -15.24
N GLY A 44 -2.81 -12.87 -15.16
CA GLY A 44 -2.39 -14.10 -15.85
C GLY A 44 -3.21 -15.32 -15.44
N TYR A 45 -3.51 -15.46 -14.14
CA TYR A 45 -4.31 -16.57 -13.62
C TYR A 45 -5.79 -16.45 -14.01
N ASP A 46 -6.41 -15.27 -13.87
CA ASP A 46 -7.73 -14.96 -14.42
C ASP A 46 -7.84 -15.31 -15.91
N SER A 47 -6.98 -14.71 -16.75
CA SER A 47 -7.03 -14.90 -18.21
C SER A 47 -6.71 -16.33 -18.69
N SER A 48 -6.08 -17.16 -17.84
CA SER A 48 -5.85 -18.59 -18.10
C SER A 48 -7.01 -19.51 -17.68
N SER A 49 -7.97 -18.98 -16.92
CA SER A 49 -9.14 -19.68 -16.40
C SER A 49 -10.42 -19.12 -17.03
N ASP A 50 -11.17 -18.31 -16.29
CA ASP A 50 -12.47 -17.78 -16.73
C ASP A 50 -12.37 -16.43 -17.45
N ASN A 51 -11.23 -15.74 -17.36
CA ASN A 51 -10.99 -14.42 -17.94
C ASN A 51 -12.09 -13.39 -17.54
N PHE A 52 -12.44 -13.38 -16.25
CA PHE A 52 -13.47 -12.51 -15.68
C PHE A 52 -13.11 -11.04 -15.84
N PHE A 53 -11.88 -10.64 -15.50
CA PHE A 53 -11.44 -9.25 -15.67
C PHE A 53 -11.14 -8.90 -17.14
N GLY A 54 -10.96 -9.91 -17.99
CA GLY A 54 -10.91 -9.75 -19.44
C GLY A 54 -12.28 -9.65 -20.13
N THR A 55 -13.39 -9.85 -19.40
CA THR A 55 -14.77 -9.78 -19.93
C THR A 55 -15.64 -8.75 -19.19
N ASN A 56 -15.46 -8.59 -17.88
CA ASN A 56 -16.08 -7.55 -17.05
C ASN A 56 -15.14 -6.33 -16.93
N ALA A 57 -15.28 -5.39 -17.86
CA ALA A 57 -14.47 -4.17 -17.90
C ALA A 57 -14.73 -3.21 -16.71
N ALA A 58 -15.92 -3.26 -16.10
CA ALA A 58 -16.25 -2.42 -14.95
C ALA A 58 -15.51 -2.89 -13.68
N ALA A 59 -15.59 -4.20 -13.39
CA ALA A 59 -14.85 -4.82 -12.27
C ALA A 59 -13.34 -4.58 -12.40
N LYS A 60 -12.80 -4.73 -13.62
CA LYS A 60 -11.40 -4.43 -13.91
C LYS A 60 -11.04 -2.97 -13.64
N SER A 61 -11.84 -2.02 -14.14
CA SER A 61 -11.58 -0.60 -13.91
C SER A 61 -11.67 -0.22 -12.43
N ALA A 62 -12.59 -0.82 -11.66
CA ALA A 62 -12.71 -0.59 -10.22
C ALA A 62 -11.49 -1.13 -9.43
N LEU A 63 -10.97 -2.30 -9.80
CA LEU A 63 -9.75 -2.85 -9.19
C LEU A 63 -8.51 -2.02 -9.56
N GLU A 64 -8.38 -1.62 -10.82
CA GLU A 64 -7.28 -0.76 -11.29
C GLU A 64 -7.35 0.63 -10.62
N GLN A 65 -8.55 1.17 -10.35
CA GLN A 65 -8.71 2.41 -9.57
C GLN A 65 -8.29 2.22 -8.11
N ALA A 66 -8.73 1.16 -7.42
CA ALA A 66 -8.34 0.91 -6.03
C ALA A 66 -6.80 0.74 -5.87
N ALA A 67 -6.16 0.04 -6.81
CA ALA A 67 -4.70 -0.08 -6.87
C ALA A 67 -4.00 1.26 -7.16
N SER A 68 -4.55 2.07 -8.08
CA SER A 68 -4.07 3.43 -8.39
C SER A 68 -4.17 4.35 -7.18
N ASP A 69 -5.26 4.31 -6.42
CA ASP A 69 -5.51 5.21 -5.30
C ASP A 69 -4.47 4.96 -4.18
N ILE A 70 -4.25 3.70 -3.82
CA ILE A 70 -3.23 3.30 -2.84
C ILE A 70 -1.80 3.59 -3.35
N SER A 71 -1.51 3.35 -4.63
CA SER A 71 -0.21 3.70 -5.24
C SER A 71 0.04 5.22 -5.23
N SER A 72 -1.01 6.02 -5.44
CA SER A 72 -0.91 7.50 -5.41
C SER A 72 -0.75 8.08 -4.00
N LEU A 73 -1.17 7.34 -2.97
CA LEU A 73 -1.07 7.72 -1.56
C LEU A 73 0.34 7.50 -1.00
N ILE A 74 1.02 6.40 -1.38
CA ILE A 74 2.25 5.95 -0.71
C ILE A 74 3.49 6.58 -1.38
N SER A 75 4.32 7.28 -0.60
CA SER A 75 5.60 7.85 -1.06
C SER A 75 6.83 7.02 -0.69
N THR A 76 6.62 5.89 -0.01
CA THR A 76 7.65 4.93 0.41
C THR A 76 8.39 4.36 -0.78
N ARG A 77 9.73 4.33 -0.74
CA ARG A 77 10.56 3.75 -1.81
C ARG A 77 10.92 2.30 -1.48
N LEU A 78 10.74 1.40 -2.45
CA LEU A 78 11.07 -0.02 -2.25
C LEU A 78 12.33 -0.40 -3.03
N ALA A 79 13.30 -1.03 -2.37
CA ALA A 79 14.46 -1.63 -3.02
C ALA A 79 14.02 -2.70 -4.05
N PRO A 80 14.79 -2.92 -5.13
CA PRO A 80 14.54 -4.03 -6.05
C PRO A 80 14.83 -5.37 -5.35
N VAL A 81 14.11 -6.42 -5.77
CA VAL A 81 14.43 -7.80 -5.37
C VAL A 81 15.36 -8.39 -6.42
N THR A 82 16.56 -8.81 -6.03
CA THR A 82 17.54 -9.45 -6.93
C THR A 82 18.16 -10.69 -6.26
N ASN A 83 17.60 -11.86 -6.54
CA ASN A 83 18.01 -13.14 -5.95
C ASN A 83 18.93 -13.95 -6.90
N PRO A 84 19.89 -14.78 -6.41
CA PRO A 84 20.20 -15.09 -5.01
C PRO A 84 21.30 -14.21 -4.39
N PHE A 85 21.36 -14.21 -3.07
CA PHE A 85 22.27 -13.39 -2.28
C PHE A 85 23.51 -14.19 -1.87
N VAL A 86 24.69 -13.79 -2.33
CA VAL A 86 25.97 -14.48 -2.04
C VAL A 86 26.82 -13.65 -1.09
N GLY A 87 26.96 -14.13 0.15
CA GLY A 87 27.94 -13.66 1.11
C GLY A 87 29.26 -14.43 1.02
N SER A 88 30.37 -13.80 1.39
CA SER A 88 31.69 -14.44 1.36
C SER A 88 32.66 -13.88 2.38
N ASN A 89 33.54 -14.76 2.89
CA ASN A 89 34.75 -14.39 3.62
C ASN A 89 35.91 -15.27 3.13
N GLY A 90 36.97 -14.64 2.59
CA GLY A 90 38.13 -15.33 2.07
C GLY A 90 37.78 -16.27 0.91
N GLY A 91 37.93 -17.58 1.14
CA GLY A 91 37.54 -18.64 0.18
C GLY A 91 36.23 -19.33 0.51
N THR A 92 35.46 -18.77 1.44
CA THR A 92 34.23 -19.37 2.01
C THR A 92 33.01 -18.56 1.60
N THR A 93 31.94 -19.23 1.20
CA THR A 93 30.70 -18.60 0.74
C THR A 93 29.46 -19.16 1.44
N SER A 94 28.42 -18.33 1.50
CA SER A 94 27.04 -18.72 1.77
C SER A 94 26.13 -18.05 0.75
N THR A 95 25.21 -18.81 0.17
CA THR A 95 24.23 -18.35 -0.81
C THR A 95 22.84 -18.57 -0.24
N PHE A 96 22.06 -17.49 -0.12
CA PHE A 96 20.65 -17.51 0.23
C PHE A 96 19.83 -17.36 -1.05
N ASP A 97 19.02 -18.37 -1.37
CA ASP A 97 18.19 -18.46 -2.57
C ASP A 97 16.73 -18.59 -2.14
N TRP A 98 15.90 -17.64 -2.56
CA TRP A 98 14.51 -17.50 -2.13
C TRP A 98 13.53 -17.88 -3.22
N ASP A 99 12.36 -18.33 -2.80
CA ASP A 99 11.16 -18.46 -3.62
C ASP A 99 10.02 -17.66 -2.96
N TYR A 100 9.18 -16.96 -3.73
CA TYR A 100 7.85 -16.54 -3.25
C TYR A 100 6.85 -17.67 -3.48
N VAL A 101 5.98 -17.93 -2.50
CA VAL A 101 4.94 -18.96 -2.56
C VAL A 101 3.59 -18.36 -2.22
N PHE A 102 2.68 -18.29 -3.19
CA PHE A 102 1.33 -17.78 -3.03
C PHE A 102 0.29 -18.80 -3.50
N ARG A 103 -0.99 -18.53 -3.26
CA ARG A 103 -2.09 -19.39 -3.72
C ARG A 103 -2.65 -18.84 -5.02
N ASN A 104 -2.85 -19.70 -6.02
CA ASN A 104 -3.51 -19.35 -7.27
C ASN A 104 -4.86 -18.65 -6.96
N PRO A 105 -5.08 -17.41 -7.42
CA PRO A 105 -6.30 -16.68 -7.09
C PRO A 105 -7.54 -17.23 -7.82
N SER A 106 -7.38 -17.96 -8.93
CA SER A 106 -8.49 -18.45 -9.77
C SER A 106 -8.79 -19.95 -9.61
N GLU A 107 -8.31 -20.60 -8.55
CA GLU A 107 -8.58 -22.03 -8.29
C GLU A 107 -9.09 -22.24 -6.87
N LEU A 108 -10.20 -22.99 -6.72
CA LEU A 108 -10.81 -23.32 -5.43
C LEU A 108 -9.87 -24.13 -4.52
N ASN A 109 -9.89 -23.80 -3.24
CA ASN A 109 -9.15 -24.52 -2.21
C ASN A 109 -9.54 -26.00 -2.17
N ASP A 110 -8.61 -26.90 -2.51
CA ASP A 110 -8.72 -28.32 -2.19
C ASP A 110 -8.41 -28.53 -0.69
N PRO A 111 -9.41 -28.87 0.16
CA PRO A 111 -9.17 -29.12 1.58
C PRO A 111 -8.49 -30.48 1.85
N SER A 112 -8.45 -31.37 0.85
CA SER A 112 -7.74 -32.65 0.92
C SER A 112 -6.25 -32.52 0.54
N ASN A 113 -5.90 -31.50 -0.24
CA ASN A 113 -4.53 -31.13 -0.57
C ASN A 113 -4.33 -29.59 -0.50
N PRO A 114 -4.01 -29.02 0.67
CA PRO A 114 -3.86 -27.57 0.84
C PRO A 114 -2.70 -26.97 0.04
N ASP A 115 -1.82 -27.79 -0.54
CA ASP A 115 -0.71 -27.40 -1.40
C ASP A 115 -1.03 -27.45 -2.90
N ALA A 116 -2.17 -28.03 -3.31
CA ALA A 116 -2.51 -28.30 -4.73
C ALA A 116 -2.35 -27.08 -5.65
N ASN A 117 -2.82 -25.92 -5.19
CA ASN A 117 -2.92 -24.69 -5.97
C ASN A 117 -1.86 -23.65 -5.53
N LYS A 118 -0.74 -24.10 -4.95
CA LYS A 118 0.37 -23.20 -4.61
C LYS A 118 1.22 -22.92 -5.84
N ILE A 119 1.42 -21.63 -6.10
CA ILE A 119 2.33 -21.13 -7.12
C ILE A 119 3.64 -20.75 -6.45
N THR A 120 4.75 -21.20 -7.03
CA THR A 120 6.10 -20.85 -6.61
C THR A 120 6.77 -19.98 -7.68
N ILE A 121 7.21 -18.78 -7.30
CA ILE A 121 8.11 -17.95 -8.11
C ILE A 121 9.52 -18.19 -7.57
N SER A 122 10.23 -19.16 -8.15
CA SER A 122 11.59 -19.47 -7.73
C SER A 122 12.60 -18.44 -8.24
N SER A 123 13.58 -18.14 -7.39
CA SER A 123 14.62 -17.12 -7.60
C SER A 123 14.07 -15.77 -8.13
N PRO A 124 13.21 -15.07 -7.36
CA PRO A 124 12.43 -13.95 -7.85
C PRO A 124 13.27 -12.71 -8.19
N SER A 125 12.77 -11.93 -9.13
CA SER A 125 13.26 -10.59 -9.48
C SER A 125 12.09 -9.63 -9.52
N LEU A 126 12.15 -8.55 -8.75
CA LEU A 126 11.18 -7.45 -8.79
C LEU A 126 11.91 -6.13 -9.05
N ALA A 127 11.27 -5.22 -9.78
CA ALA A 127 11.76 -3.86 -9.92
C ALA A 127 11.78 -3.14 -8.56
N ALA A 128 12.53 -2.05 -8.48
CA ALA A 128 12.36 -1.08 -7.39
C ALA A 128 10.93 -0.55 -7.42
N ASP A 129 10.42 -0.11 -6.27
CA ASP A 129 9.12 0.55 -6.09
C ASP A 129 7.88 -0.34 -6.37
N THR A 130 8.01 -1.48 -7.06
CA THR A 130 6.89 -2.36 -7.41
C THR A 130 6.48 -3.32 -6.28
N VAL A 131 5.16 -3.50 -6.13
CA VAL A 131 4.50 -4.64 -5.47
C VAL A 131 3.63 -5.35 -6.52
N LYS A 132 3.80 -6.66 -6.71
CA LYS A 132 3.08 -7.44 -7.73
C LYS A 132 1.97 -8.28 -7.11
N ILE A 133 0.72 -8.07 -7.55
CA ILE A 133 -0.45 -8.78 -7.02
C ILE A 133 -1.05 -9.65 -8.13
N PHE A 134 -1.12 -10.96 -7.89
CA PHE A 134 -1.78 -11.88 -8.82
C PHE A 134 -3.28 -11.92 -8.57
N VAL A 135 -4.07 -11.61 -9.60
CA VAL A 135 -5.51 -11.38 -9.53
C VAL A 135 -6.29 -12.55 -10.15
N GLY A 136 -7.43 -12.87 -9.54
CA GLY A 136 -8.38 -13.88 -10.02
C GLY A 136 -9.77 -13.72 -9.39
N VAL A 137 -10.65 -14.68 -9.67
CA VAL A 137 -11.95 -14.85 -9.02
C VAL A 137 -12.20 -16.32 -8.74
N ARG A 138 -12.96 -16.61 -7.68
CA ARG A 138 -13.48 -17.95 -7.37
C ARG A 138 -14.60 -17.85 -6.33
N GLU A 139 -15.40 -18.90 -6.24
CA GLU A 139 -16.49 -19.04 -5.29
C GLU A 139 -15.96 -18.93 -3.84
N LEU A 140 -16.56 -18.06 -3.02
CA LEU A 140 -16.20 -17.85 -1.61
C LEU A 140 -17.37 -18.15 -0.67
N GLY A 141 -17.04 -18.53 0.56
CA GLY A 141 -18.02 -18.97 1.56
C GLY A 141 -18.34 -17.94 2.65
N GLY A 142 -19.59 -17.96 3.09
CA GLY A 142 -20.14 -17.19 4.22
C GLY A 142 -20.51 -15.76 3.83
N SER A 143 -19.67 -14.81 4.26
CA SER A 143 -19.83 -13.38 3.96
C SER A 143 -18.54 -12.79 3.38
N THR A 144 -17.69 -13.64 2.83
CA THR A 144 -16.33 -13.31 2.37
C THR A 144 -16.38 -12.83 0.94
N LEU A 145 -16.26 -11.52 0.69
CA LEU A 145 -16.48 -10.93 -0.64
C LEU A 145 -15.21 -10.84 -1.49
N GLY A 146 -14.05 -10.88 -0.84
CA GLY A 146 -12.74 -11.03 -1.42
C GLY A 146 -11.77 -11.56 -0.37
N GLN A 147 -10.55 -11.89 -0.78
CA GLN A 147 -9.45 -12.13 0.14
C GLN A 147 -8.13 -11.69 -0.51
N GLY A 148 -7.42 -10.78 0.13
CA GLY A 148 -6.05 -10.38 -0.17
C GLY A 148 -5.05 -11.10 0.74
N SER A 149 -3.90 -11.49 0.19
CA SER A 149 -2.84 -12.11 1.00
C SER A 149 -1.44 -11.78 0.46
N THR A 150 -0.55 -11.40 1.37
CA THR A 150 0.90 -11.38 1.15
C THR A 150 1.39 -12.78 0.77
N ALA A 151 2.30 -12.89 -0.21
CA ALA A 151 2.93 -14.16 -0.51
C ALA A 151 3.77 -14.67 0.67
N GLY A 152 3.70 -15.97 0.94
CA GLY A 152 4.71 -16.64 1.75
C GLY A 152 6.05 -16.71 1.00
N VAL A 153 7.08 -17.19 1.68
CA VAL A 153 8.39 -17.43 1.08
C VAL A 153 8.97 -18.77 1.52
N ALA A 154 9.87 -19.32 0.70
CA ALA A 154 10.76 -20.40 1.07
C ALA A 154 12.22 -19.95 0.90
N LEU A 155 13.11 -20.51 1.72
CA LEU A 155 14.53 -20.17 1.75
C LEU A 155 15.39 -21.44 1.62
N SER A 156 16.24 -21.47 0.61
CA SER A 156 17.30 -22.45 0.42
C SER A 156 18.65 -21.81 0.76
N ILE A 157 19.42 -22.43 1.65
CA ILE A 157 20.79 -22.02 1.98
C ILE A 157 21.77 -23.05 1.47
N SER A 158 22.76 -22.60 0.70
CA SER A 158 23.89 -23.40 0.24
C SER A 158 25.21 -22.68 0.49
N GLY A 159 26.35 -23.35 0.35
CA GLY A 159 27.65 -22.73 0.62
C GLY A 159 28.76 -23.75 0.85
N GLY A 160 29.95 -23.26 1.16
CA GLY A 160 31.11 -24.10 1.41
C GLY A 160 32.40 -23.31 1.60
N GLY A 161 33.48 -24.00 1.98
CA GLY A 161 34.79 -23.41 2.28
C GLY A 161 35.31 -23.85 3.64
N PHE A 162 35.86 -22.91 4.41
CA PHE A 162 36.45 -23.15 5.72
C PHE A 162 35.44 -22.87 6.84
N PRO A 163 35.16 -23.82 7.75
CA PRO A 163 34.23 -23.61 8.87
C PRO A 163 34.54 -22.35 9.70
N SER A 164 35.82 -22.01 9.90
CA SER A 164 36.27 -20.83 10.65
C SER A 164 36.05 -19.49 9.94
N GLN A 165 35.37 -19.46 8.80
CA GLN A 165 34.99 -18.27 8.03
C GLN A 165 33.49 -18.26 7.70
N TYR A 166 32.73 -19.28 8.12
CA TYR A 166 31.36 -19.49 7.67
C TYR A 166 30.37 -18.50 8.30
N GLU A 167 30.56 -18.14 9.57
CA GLU A 167 29.74 -17.13 10.27
C GLU A 167 29.76 -15.78 9.54
N ASP A 168 30.94 -15.27 9.18
CA ASP A 168 31.07 -14.01 8.41
C ASP A 168 30.45 -14.12 7.01
N ALA A 169 30.61 -15.27 6.34
CA ALA A 169 30.03 -15.49 5.01
C ALA A 169 28.50 -15.58 5.05
N VAL A 170 27.92 -16.11 6.13
CA VAL A 170 26.48 -16.15 6.39
C VAL A 170 25.96 -14.75 6.74
N ALA A 171 26.62 -14.02 7.63
CA ALA A 171 26.25 -12.64 7.98
C ALA A 171 26.31 -11.69 6.76
N ALA A 172 27.26 -11.90 5.85
CA ALA A 172 27.34 -11.16 4.58
C ALA A 172 26.17 -11.48 3.62
N ALA A 173 25.71 -12.74 3.59
CA ALA A 173 24.55 -13.16 2.78
C ALA A 173 23.24 -12.61 3.38
N GLU A 174 23.13 -12.66 4.72
CA GLU A 174 22.02 -12.10 5.50
C GLU A 174 21.89 -10.59 5.29
N ALA A 175 22.99 -9.83 5.40
CA ALA A 175 22.98 -8.38 5.16
C ALA A 175 22.56 -8.03 3.72
N ALA A 176 23.05 -8.76 2.73
CA ALA A 176 22.65 -8.57 1.33
C ALA A 176 21.17 -8.92 1.08
N SER A 177 20.69 -10.01 1.69
CA SER A 177 19.29 -10.45 1.61
C SER A 177 18.36 -9.44 2.29
N ASN A 178 18.68 -8.97 3.50
CA ASN A 178 17.86 -7.99 4.23
C ASN A 178 17.78 -6.63 3.49
N ALA A 179 18.83 -6.23 2.79
CA ALA A 179 18.83 -5.00 1.98
C ALA A 179 17.96 -5.07 0.70
N SER A 180 17.42 -6.25 0.34
CA SER A 180 16.67 -6.46 -0.91
C SER A 180 15.33 -7.16 -0.67
N MET A 181 15.30 -8.33 -0.03
CA MET A 181 14.05 -9.00 0.40
C MET A 181 13.31 -8.21 1.48
N GLY A 182 14.04 -7.52 2.37
CA GLY A 182 13.45 -6.61 3.35
C GLY A 182 12.90 -5.30 2.76
N ARG A 183 13.09 -5.07 1.45
CA ARG A 183 12.70 -3.88 0.66
C ARG A 183 13.18 -2.50 1.14
N GLY A 184 13.72 -2.36 2.35
CA GLY A 184 14.16 -1.08 2.90
C GLY A 184 13.14 -0.52 3.89
N ASP A 185 12.24 0.34 3.39
CA ASP A 185 11.20 1.01 4.17
C ASP A 185 9.82 0.30 4.02
N GLY A 186 8.84 0.69 4.83
CA GLY A 186 7.55 -0.01 4.94
C GLY A 186 7.56 -1.17 5.95
N PRO A 187 6.49 -1.98 6.00
CA PRO A 187 6.35 -3.06 6.97
C PRO A 187 7.27 -4.25 6.68
N VAL A 188 7.85 -4.81 7.75
CA VAL A 188 8.28 -6.20 7.77
C VAL A 188 7.00 -7.05 7.73
N ILE A 189 6.75 -7.67 6.58
CA ILE A 189 5.68 -8.65 6.38
C ILE A 189 5.97 -9.90 7.20
N ARG A 190 7.22 -10.36 7.21
CA ARG A 190 7.67 -11.48 8.04
C ARG A 190 9.15 -11.41 8.41
N ASN A 191 9.50 -11.79 9.64
CA ASN A 191 10.85 -12.20 10.02
C ASN A 191 11.01 -13.73 9.96
N ILE A 192 12.13 -14.21 9.43
CA ILE A 192 12.50 -15.62 9.35
C ILE A 192 13.89 -15.79 9.98
N SER A 193 13.89 -16.26 11.22
CA SER A 193 15.12 -16.56 11.96
C SER A 193 15.45 -18.05 11.94
N GLY A 194 16.74 -18.39 11.87
CA GLY A 194 17.19 -19.78 11.77
C GLY A 194 18.71 -19.95 11.91
N SER A 195 19.22 -21.10 11.47
CA SER A 195 20.66 -21.40 11.48
C SER A 195 21.08 -22.33 10.34
N THR A 196 22.34 -22.24 9.93
CA THR A 196 22.99 -23.11 8.96
C THR A 196 24.35 -23.57 9.51
N THR A 197 24.89 -24.71 9.06
CA THR A 197 26.11 -25.31 9.61
C THR A 197 27.07 -25.82 8.54
N LEU A 198 28.34 -25.44 8.64
CA LEU A 198 29.44 -25.96 7.82
C LEU A 198 30.48 -26.64 8.71
N GLY A 199 30.59 -27.96 8.60
CA GLY A 199 31.49 -28.75 9.43
C GLY A 199 31.07 -28.72 10.90
N SER A 200 31.84 -28.03 11.74
CA SER A 200 31.57 -27.83 13.18
C SER A 200 31.10 -26.41 13.53
N THR A 201 30.93 -25.53 12.54
CA THR A 201 30.55 -24.12 12.76
C THR A 201 29.08 -23.92 12.39
N THR A 202 28.28 -23.45 13.34
CA THR A 202 26.85 -23.13 13.15
C THR A 202 26.66 -21.62 13.20
N ALA A 203 26.19 -21.04 12.11
CA ALA A 203 25.88 -19.62 11.98
C ALA A 203 24.35 -19.42 12.05
N ASN A 204 23.92 -18.41 12.81
CA ASN A 204 22.50 -18.03 12.89
C ASN A 204 22.20 -16.88 11.90
N TYR A 205 20.93 -16.67 11.57
CA TYR A 205 20.46 -15.55 10.74
C TYR A 205 19.06 -15.11 11.18
N SER A 206 18.70 -13.85 10.88
CA SER A 206 17.40 -13.21 11.06
C SER A 206 17.05 -12.40 9.81
N LEU A 207 16.13 -12.92 9.01
CA LEU A 207 15.83 -12.41 7.67
C LEU A 207 14.46 -11.71 7.61
N ASN A 208 14.44 -10.44 7.25
CA ASN A 208 13.22 -9.68 7.04
C ASN A 208 12.74 -9.81 5.59
N VAL A 209 11.44 -9.96 5.43
CA VAL A 209 10.70 -9.92 4.16
C VAL A 209 9.77 -8.71 4.21
N GLY A 210 9.93 -7.78 3.28
CA GLY A 210 9.04 -6.64 3.09
C GLY A 210 7.96 -6.93 2.04
N VAL A 211 7.08 -5.96 1.80
CA VAL A 211 5.99 -6.08 0.81
C VAL A 211 6.54 -6.30 -0.60
N GLY A 212 5.99 -7.22 -1.41
CA GLY A 212 6.54 -7.44 -2.76
C GLY A 212 5.75 -8.33 -3.69
N VAL A 213 5.26 -9.47 -3.21
CA VAL A 213 4.32 -10.32 -3.96
C VAL A 213 3.11 -10.61 -3.07
N GLY A 214 1.93 -10.69 -3.68
CA GLY A 214 0.72 -11.24 -3.06
C GLY A 214 -0.23 -11.84 -4.09
N SER A 215 -1.33 -12.39 -3.62
CA SER A 215 -2.47 -12.72 -4.47
C SER A 215 -3.79 -12.26 -3.87
N LEU A 216 -4.74 -12.04 -4.77
CA LEU A 216 -6.00 -11.36 -4.52
C LEU A 216 -7.09 -12.03 -5.35
N TRP A 217 -8.20 -12.39 -4.73
CA TRP A 217 -9.36 -12.94 -5.43
C TRP A 217 -10.67 -12.44 -4.85
N PHE A 218 -11.70 -12.41 -5.70
CA PHE A 218 -13.03 -11.92 -5.36
C PHE A 218 -14.08 -13.01 -5.54
N ASP A 219 -15.17 -12.87 -4.78
CA ASP A 219 -16.31 -13.77 -4.78
C ASP A 219 -17.11 -13.71 -6.07
N VAL A 220 -17.52 -14.89 -6.54
CA VAL A 220 -18.42 -15.10 -7.69
C VAL A 220 -19.49 -16.16 -7.41
N ASP A 221 -19.80 -16.43 -6.13
CA ASP A 221 -20.89 -17.29 -5.64
C ASP A 221 -21.74 -16.51 -4.62
N GLY A 222 -22.55 -15.58 -5.14
CA GLY A 222 -23.24 -14.58 -4.33
C GLY A 222 -24.42 -15.11 -3.51
N ASP A 223 -24.90 -16.32 -3.78
CA ASP A 223 -25.95 -17.00 -2.99
C ASP A 223 -25.43 -18.16 -2.11
N ASN A 224 -24.16 -18.56 -2.31
CA ASN A 224 -23.40 -19.55 -1.54
C ASN A 224 -23.83 -21.01 -1.76
N ASP A 225 -24.32 -21.38 -2.95
CA ASP A 225 -24.61 -22.77 -3.32
C ASP A 225 -23.38 -23.61 -3.75
N SER A 226 -22.19 -22.98 -3.83
CA SER A 226 -20.93 -23.55 -4.33
C SER A 226 -20.86 -23.76 -5.85
N VAL A 227 -21.63 -22.99 -6.62
CA VAL A 227 -21.51 -22.85 -8.07
C VAL A 227 -21.33 -21.37 -8.42
N LYS A 228 -20.46 -21.08 -9.38
CA LYS A 228 -20.28 -19.74 -9.92
C LYS A 228 -21.57 -19.17 -10.58
N ASP A 229 -21.96 -17.98 -10.15
CA ASP A 229 -23.05 -17.17 -10.70
C ASP A 229 -22.88 -16.84 -12.21
N SER A 230 -24.01 -16.62 -12.90
CA SER A 230 -24.00 -15.98 -14.23
C SER A 230 -23.62 -14.50 -14.18
N PRO A 231 -23.22 -13.87 -15.31
CA PRO A 231 -22.97 -12.43 -15.35
C PRO A 231 -24.16 -11.59 -14.88
N GLU A 232 -25.38 -12.02 -15.19
CA GLU A 232 -26.61 -11.38 -14.74
C GLU A 232 -26.84 -11.49 -13.23
N GLU A 233 -26.49 -12.61 -12.60
CA GLU A 233 -26.56 -12.81 -11.14
C GLU A 233 -25.45 -12.04 -10.41
N LEU A 234 -24.23 -11.99 -10.98
CA LEU A 234 -23.13 -11.16 -10.47
C LEU A 234 -23.44 -9.65 -10.55
N ASP A 235 -24.01 -9.17 -11.67
CA ASP A 235 -24.53 -7.80 -11.77
C ASP A 235 -25.72 -7.59 -10.82
N ASP A 236 -26.42 -8.65 -10.39
CA ASP A 236 -27.46 -8.53 -9.37
C ASP A 236 -26.93 -8.44 -7.91
N PHE A 237 -25.75 -9.00 -7.64
CA PHE A 237 -25.07 -9.01 -6.33
C PHE A 237 -24.07 -7.86 -6.11
N TRP A 238 -23.25 -7.56 -7.11
CA TRP A 238 -22.17 -6.57 -7.09
C TRP A 238 -22.58 -5.21 -7.69
N HIS A 239 -21.85 -4.17 -7.34
CA HIS A 239 -21.81 -2.88 -8.04
C HIS A 239 -20.38 -2.67 -8.55
N PHE A 240 -20.17 -2.92 -9.84
CA PHE A 240 -18.85 -2.86 -10.47
C PHE A 240 -18.44 -1.46 -10.97
N ASP A 241 -19.38 -0.58 -11.30
CA ASP A 241 -19.06 0.75 -11.85
C ASP A 241 -18.76 1.77 -10.74
N HIS A 242 -17.48 1.81 -10.34
CA HIS A 242 -16.94 2.76 -9.37
C HIS A 242 -17.15 4.24 -9.71
N THR A 243 -17.48 4.57 -10.97
CA THR A 243 -17.73 5.96 -11.40
C THR A 243 -19.15 6.44 -11.10
N THR A 244 -20.03 5.55 -10.62
CA THR A 244 -21.44 5.84 -10.30
C THR A 244 -21.76 5.60 -8.82
N ASP A 245 -22.84 6.23 -8.33
CA ASP A 245 -23.38 5.98 -6.98
C ASP A 245 -23.78 4.50 -6.82
N VAL A 246 -23.43 3.90 -5.68
CA VAL A 246 -23.69 2.48 -5.41
C VAL A 246 -25.19 2.20 -5.38
N ALA A 247 -25.66 1.30 -6.23
CA ALA A 247 -27.08 0.97 -6.27
C ALA A 247 -27.54 0.29 -4.97
N SER A 248 -28.74 0.65 -4.51
CA SER A 248 -29.30 0.20 -3.22
C SER A 248 -29.30 -1.32 -3.09
N GLY A 249 -28.61 -1.84 -2.06
CA GLY A 249 -28.54 -3.28 -1.75
C GLY A 249 -27.38 -4.03 -2.41
N LYS A 250 -26.66 -3.42 -3.36
CA LYS A 250 -25.45 -4.00 -3.96
C LYS A 250 -24.26 -3.91 -3.00
N ARG A 251 -23.27 -4.79 -3.19
CA ARG A 251 -21.93 -4.67 -2.60
C ARG A 251 -21.05 -3.84 -3.54
N ASP A 252 -20.37 -2.82 -3.04
CA ASP A 252 -19.48 -2.02 -3.89
C ASP A 252 -18.13 -2.73 -4.11
N PHE A 253 -17.85 -3.09 -5.36
CA PHE A 253 -16.67 -3.88 -5.71
C PHE A 253 -15.36 -3.11 -5.47
N TYR A 254 -15.34 -1.80 -5.75
CA TYR A 254 -14.21 -0.92 -5.45
C TYR A 254 -13.88 -0.91 -3.95
N SER A 255 -14.88 -0.82 -3.08
CA SER A 255 -14.69 -0.82 -1.61
C SER A 255 -14.03 -2.10 -1.11
N VAL A 256 -14.41 -3.26 -1.66
CA VAL A 256 -13.77 -4.55 -1.32
C VAL A 256 -12.37 -4.63 -1.92
N ALA A 257 -12.17 -4.22 -3.18
CA ALA A 257 -10.86 -4.19 -3.81
C ALA A 257 -9.84 -3.33 -3.03
N LEU A 258 -10.29 -2.19 -2.50
CA LEU A 258 -9.49 -1.30 -1.66
C LEU A 258 -9.09 -1.97 -0.32
N HIS A 259 -10.04 -2.66 0.33
CA HIS A 259 -9.81 -3.43 1.57
C HIS A 259 -8.80 -4.57 1.35
N GLU A 260 -9.01 -5.39 0.33
CA GLU A 260 -8.16 -6.56 0.10
C GLU A 260 -6.74 -6.18 -0.39
N ILE A 261 -6.58 -5.07 -1.12
CA ILE A 261 -5.24 -4.57 -1.48
C ILE A 261 -4.48 -4.09 -0.23
N LEU A 262 -5.16 -3.45 0.72
CA LEU A 262 -4.57 -3.08 2.01
C LEU A 262 -4.10 -4.33 2.79
N HIS A 263 -4.86 -5.44 2.73
CA HIS A 263 -4.39 -6.73 3.23
C HIS A 263 -3.16 -7.29 2.50
N VAL A 264 -3.05 -7.13 1.17
CA VAL A 264 -1.85 -7.54 0.41
C VAL A 264 -0.61 -6.70 0.78
N ILE A 265 -0.79 -5.44 1.20
CA ILE A 265 0.31 -4.56 1.63
C ILE A 265 0.57 -4.55 3.16
N GLY A 266 0.13 -5.59 3.88
CA GLY A 266 0.58 -5.85 5.25
C GLY A 266 -0.39 -5.42 6.36
N VAL A 267 -1.49 -4.74 6.05
CA VAL A 267 -2.55 -4.44 7.04
C VAL A 267 -3.24 -5.75 7.41
N GLY A 268 -3.35 -6.11 8.69
CA GLY A 268 -3.95 -7.39 9.11
C GLY A 268 -3.13 -8.65 8.83
N THR A 269 -1.97 -8.54 8.15
CA THR A 269 -1.25 -9.68 7.56
C THR A 269 0.26 -9.70 7.80
N SER A 270 0.82 -8.66 8.45
CA SER A 270 2.27 -8.51 8.67
C SER A 270 2.69 -8.70 10.13
N ASP A 271 3.90 -9.22 10.34
CA ASP A 271 4.57 -9.22 11.66
C ASP A 271 4.63 -7.78 12.27
N THR A 272 4.69 -6.75 11.42
CA THR A 272 4.67 -5.33 11.84
C THR A 272 3.31 -4.93 12.40
N TRP A 273 2.20 -5.33 11.76
CA TRP A 273 0.84 -5.13 12.25
C TRP A 273 0.64 -5.85 13.59
N ASP A 274 0.98 -7.13 13.68
CA ASP A 274 0.88 -7.93 14.91
C ASP A 274 1.68 -7.32 16.07
N SER A 275 2.85 -6.73 15.78
CA SER A 275 3.70 -6.08 16.79
C SER A 275 3.07 -4.85 17.47
N GLN A 276 2.03 -4.26 16.87
CA GLN A 276 1.33 -3.09 17.38
C GLN A 276 0.04 -3.43 18.15
N ILE A 277 -0.24 -4.71 18.39
CA ILE A 277 -1.51 -5.17 18.97
C ILE A 277 -1.36 -5.62 20.42
N SER A 278 -2.23 -5.13 21.30
CA SER A 278 -2.35 -5.58 22.69
C SER A 278 -3.81 -5.86 23.04
N GLY A 279 -4.25 -7.10 22.77
CA GLY A 279 -5.67 -7.46 22.81
C GLY A 279 -6.41 -6.76 21.66
N THR A 280 -7.42 -5.95 21.98
CA THR A 280 -8.11 -5.08 21.00
C THR A 280 -7.53 -3.65 20.94
N THR A 281 -6.35 -3.43 21.54
CA THR A 281 -5.69 -2.12 21.64
C THR A 281 -4.62 -1.97 20.58
N TRP A 282 -4.62 -0.87 19.82
CA TRP A 282 -3.53 -0.52 18.91
C TRP A 282 -2.49 0.38 19.60
N THR A 283 -1.20 0.07 19.45
CA THR A 283 -0.09 0.82 20.07
C THR A 283 0.66 1.74 19.12
N GLY A 284 0.34 1.74 17.82
CA GLY A 284 0.93 2.66 16.85
C GLY A 284 0.51 4.12 17.14
N PRO A 285 1.45 5.09 17.07
CA PRO A 285 1.19 6.46 17.52
C PRO A 285 0.29 7.28 16.59
N ASN A 286 0.29 7.03 15.28
CA ASN A 286 -0.45 7.84 14.31
C ASN A 286 -1.94 7.52 14.37
N ALA A 287 -2.33 6.23 14.35
CA ALA A 287 -3.73 5.84 14.44
C ALA A 287 -4.33 6.17 15.83
N GLN A 288 -3.54 6.06 16.91
CA GLN A 288 -3.94 6.57 18.23
C GLN A 288 -4.20 8.08 18.21
N LEU A 289 -3.39 8.88 17.51
CA LEU A 289 -3.59 10.32 17.41
C LEU A 289 -4.83 10.67 16.57
N ALA A 290 -5.04 9.96 15.45
CA ALA A 290 -6.18 10.18 14.56
C ALA A 290 -7.53 9.80 15.22
N ASN A 291 -7.59 8.68 15.94
CA ASN A 291 -8.80 8.23 16.64
C ASN A 291 -8.99 8.87 18.04
N GLY A 292 -7.93 9.46 18.61
CA GLY A 292 -7.93 9.98 19.99
C GLY A 292 -7.71 8.93 21.09
N GLY A 293 -7.34 7.71 20.70
CA GLY A 293 -7.03 6.58 21.61
C GLY A 293 -6.86 5.26 20.85
N GLY A 294 -6.13 4.31 21.44
CA GLY A 294 -5.89 2.98 20.88
C GLY A 294 -6.86 1.89 21.36
N ASP A 295 -7.53 2.13 22.47
CA ASP A 295 -8.41 1.17 23.16
C ASP A 295 -9.60 0.76 22.29
N GLY A 296 -9.65 -0.50 21.88
CA GLY A 296 -10.74 -1.04 21.07
C GLY A 296 -10.67 -0.70 19.57
N LEU A 297 -9.53 -0.19 19.08
CA LEU A 297 -9.33 0.05 17.64
C LEU A 297 -9.22 -1.23 16.81
N ILE A 298 -8.94 -2.38 17.41
CA ILE A 298 -8.71 -3.65 16.69
C ILE A 298 -9.84 -4.63 16.96
N ASP A 299 -10.25 -5.37 15.92
CA ASP A 299 -11.29 -6.38 16.02
C ASP A 299 -10.88 -7.58 16.92
N SER A 300 -11.84 -8.42 17.30
CA SER A 300 -11.55 -9.55 18.20
C SER A 300 -10.73 -10.69 17.56
N ALA A 301 -10.53 -10.66 16.24
CA ALA A 301 -9.65 -11.60 15.53
C ALA A 301 -8.20 -11.11 15.44
N GLY A 302 -7.97 -9.78 15.53
CA GLY A 302 -6.67 -9.14 15.37
C GLY A 302 -6.34 -8.74 13.92
N GLY A 303 -7.23 -9.02 12.95
CA GLY A 303 -6.95 -8.82 11.52
C GLY A 303 -7.40 -7.46 10.98
N HIS A 304 -8.30 -6.76 11.69
CA HIS A 304 -9.01 -5.59 11.14
C HIS A 304 -9.06 -4.44 12.15
N ILE A 305 -9.32 -3.23 11.66
CA ILE A 305 -9.83 -2.13 12.48
C ILE A 305 -11.24 -2.52 12.96
N ALA A 306 -11.63 -2.18 14.19
CA ALA A 306 -12.91 -2.59 14.75
C ALA A 306 -14.12 -2.04 13.97
N ASP A 307 -15.19 -2.84 13.86
CA ASP A 307 -16.47 -2.44 13.25
C ASP A 307 -17.05 -1.15 13.88
N ASN A 308 -17.73 -0.35 13.07
CA ASN A 308 -18.29 0.97 13.40
C ASN A 308 -17.22 2.06 13.70
N THR A 309 -15.93 1.79 13.51
CA THR A 309 -14.89 2.83 13.61
C THR A 309 -15.03 3.82 12.45
N ASN A 310 -15.39 5.06 12.77
CA ASN A 310 -15.66 6.11 11.78
C ASN A 310 -14.50 7.12 11.70
N SER A 311 -14.23 7.60 10.50
CA SER A 311 -13.09 8.46 10.16
C SER A 311 -13.44 9.42 9.01
N VAL A 312 -12.61 10.45 8.82
CA VAL A 312 -12.75 11.47 7.77
C VAL A 312 -12.22 10.91 6.44
N ARG A 313 -13.02 10.91 5.37
CA ARG A 313 -12.59 10.58 4.00
C ARG A 313 -11.59 11.59 3.47
N LEU A 314 -10.53 11.11 2.82
CA LEU A 314 -9.58 11.97 2.10
C LEU A 314 -10.24 12.69 0.91
N SER A 315 -11.27 12.09 0.31
CA SER A 315 -11.88 12.55 -0.95
C SER A 315 -12.73 13.83 -0.84
N ASP A 316 -13.40 14.06 0.29
CA ASP A 316 -14.39 15.14 0.47
C ASP A 316 -14.52 15.65 1.92
N ASN A 317 -13.69 15.17 2.84
CA ASN A 317 -13.75 15.41 4.29
C ASN A 317 -15.08 14.98 4.96
N GLY A 318 -15.90 14.14 4.30
CA GLY A 318 -17.08 13.56 4.90
C GLY A 318 -16.75 12.36 5.80
N ILE A 319 -17.64 12.00 6.73
CA ILE A 319 -17.44 10.85 7.60
C ILE A 319 -17.94 9.56 6.92
N GLN A 320 -17.18 8.47 7.08
CA GLN A 320 -17.60 7.10 6.84
C GLN A 320 -16.99 6.17 7.90
N GLU A 321 -17.43 4.91 7.92
CA GLU A 321 -16.66 3.81 8.51
C GLU A 321 -15.37 3.56 7.71
N VAL A 322 -14.26 3.29 8.39
CA VAL A 322 -12.95 3.00 7.77
C VAL A 322 -13.02 1.89 6.71
N VAL A 323 -12.06 1.91 5.77
CA VAL A 323 -11.96 0.84 4.77
C VAL A 323 -11.67 -0.50 5.46
N MET A 324 -10.73 -0.51 6.41
CA MET A 324 -10.23 -1.74 7.05
C MET A 324 -11.06 -2.28 8.23
N SER A 325 -12.37 -2.02 8.24
CA SER A 325 -13.32 -2.72 9.13
C SER A 325 -13.81 -4.02 8.48
N PRO A 326 -14.09 -5.10 9.23
CA PRO A 326 -14.49 -6.40 8.65
C PRO A 326 -15.91 -6.42 8.04
N SER A 327 -16.67 -5.34 8.12
CA SER A 327 -18.02 -5.24 7.54
C SER A 327 -18.14 -4.22 6.38
N LEU A 328 -19.14 -4.47 5.52
CA LEU A 328 -19.50 -3.62 4.38
C LEU A 328 -21.01 -3.31 4.41
N THR A 329 -21.35 -2.02 4.43
CA THR A 329 -22.75 -1.57 4.29
C THR A 329 -23.14 -1.52 2.81
N THR A 330 -24.06 -2.39 2.39
CA THR A 330 -24.55 -2.44 1.00
C THR A 330 -25.27 -1.16 0.58
N GLY A 331 -25.16 -0.77 -0.70
CA GLY A 331 -25.66 0.51 -1.20
C GLY A 331 -24.82 1.72 -0.78
N THR A 332 -23.59 1.52 -0.30
CA THR A 332 -22.63 2.59 0.03
C THR A 332 -21.24 2.25 -0.47
N ARG A 333 -20.40 3.28 -0.70
CA ARG A 333 -18.98 3.15 -1.05
C ARG A 333 -18.11 3.61 0.12
N LYS A 334 -17.02 2.90 0.35
CA LYS A 334 -15.90 3.30 1.21
C LYS A 334 -14.75 3.79 0.33
N THR A 335 -14.19 4.95 0.64
CA THR A 335 -12.89 5.43 0.12
C THR A 335 -11.90 5.52 1.28
N LEU A 336 -10.61 5.72 0.99
CA LEU A 336 -9.57 5.84 2.02
C LEU A 336 -9.88 7.00 3.00
N THR A 337 -9.64 6.76 4.29
CA THR A 337 -9.86 7.74 5.36
C THR A 337 -8.56 8.11 6.09
N GLU A 338 -8.56 9.22 6.83
CA GLU A 338 -7.41 9.68 7.64
C GLU A 338 -6.88 8.59 8.60
N LEU A 339 -7.77 7.77 9.18
CA LEU A 339 -7.38 6.65 10.03
C LEU A 339 -6.78 5.47 9.25
N ASP A 340 -7.30 5.11 8.07
CA ASP A 340 -6.67 4.07 7.22
C ASP A 340 -5.22 4.48 6.85
N VAL A 341 -5.02 5.77 6.54
CA VAL A 341 -3.68 6.35 6.30
C VAL A 341 -2.80 6.28 7.56
N ALA A 342 -3.35 6.61 8.73
CA ALA A 342 -2.61 6.60 9.98
C ALA A 342 -2.15 5.18 10.39
N PHE A 343 -2.94 4.15 10.07
CA PHE A 343 -2.51 2.76 10.20
C PHE A 343 -1.36 2.41 9.24
N LEU A 344 -1.40 2.84 7.97
CA LEU A 344 -0.27 2.66 7.04
C LEU A 344 1.02 3.35 7.55
N GLN A 345 0.90 4.54 8.14
CA GLN A 345 2.03 5.24 8.77
C GLN A 345 2.60 4.48 9.98
N ASP A 346 1.76 3.85 10.79
CA ASP A 346 2.18 3.01 11.92
C ASP A 346 2.83 1.68 11.46
N LEU A 347 2.52 1.22 10.25
CA LEU A 347 3.24 0.14 9.56
C LEU A 347 4.55 0.58 8.89
N GLY A 348 4.91 1.86 8.98
CA GLY A 348 6.16 2.39 8.43
C GLY A 348 6.09 2.86 6.98
N TYR A 349 4.89 3.03 6.41
CA TYR A 349 4.75 3.68 5.10
C TYR A 349 4.88 5.21 5.22
N GLU A 350 5.82 5.79 4.48
CA GLU A 350 5.75 7.20 4.07
C GLU A 350 4.58 7.44 3.12
N ILE A 351 3.89 8.56 3.32
CA ILE A 351 2.66 8.97 2.64
C ILE A 351 2.86 10.33 1.96
N VAL A 352 2.31 10.49 0.76
CA VAL A 352 2.32 11.74 0.00
C VAL A 352 1.62 12.85 0.81
N PRO A 353 2.29 13.97 1.13
CA PRO A 353 1.66 15.05 1.89
C PRO A 353 0.55 15.74 1.09
N GLU A 354 -0.63 15.86 1.71
CA GLU A 354 -1.80 16.53 1.14
C GLU A 354 -1.47 17.90 0.48
N PRO A 355 -2.14 18.29 -0.63
CA PRO A 355 -1.83 19.53 -1.35
C PRO A 355 -1.90 20.80 -0.49
N SER A 356 -2.73 20.80 0.55
CA SER A 356 -2.82 21.84 1.57
C SER A 356 -1.53 21.97 2.40
N SER A 357 -0.98 20.84 2.86
CA SER A 357 0.29 20.74 3.59
C SER A 357 1.48 21.14 2.71
N ALA A 358 1.53 20.67 1.45
CA ALA A 358 2.52 21.11 0.48
C ALA A 358 2.44 22.63 0.20
N GLY A 359 1.22 23.18 0.15
CA GLY A 359 0.97 24.62 0.06
C GLY A 359 1.51 25.40 1.28
N MET A 360 1.28 24.92 2.50
CA MET A 360 1.79 25.58 3.71
C MET A 360 3.32 25.48 3.85
N LEU A 361 3.92 24.35 3.50
CA LEU A 361 5.38 24.17 3.50
C LEU A 361 6.07 25.10 2.49
N SER A 362 5.53 25.19 1.27
CA SER A 362 6.07 26.07 0.23
C SER A 362 5.90 27.57 0.57
N LEU A 363 4.75 27.99 1.13
CA LEU A 363 4.59 29.36 1.67
C LEU A 363 5.61 29.66 2.77
N SER A 364 5.80 28.72 3.71
CA SER A 364 6.73 28.89 4.84
C SER A 364 8.18 29.03 4.38
N ALA A 365 8.61 28.21 3.41
CA ALA A 365 9.93 28.32 2.79
C ALA A 365 10.13 29.67 2.07
N ILE A 366 9.11 30.16 1.35
CA ILE A 366 9.14 31.47 0.68
C ILE A 366 9.24 32.61 1.71
N LEU A 367 8.46 32.56 2.81
CA LEU A 367 8.54 33.53 3.91
C LEU A 367 9.93 33.56 4.57
N LEU A 368 10.55 32.40 4.82
CA LEU A 368 11.90 32.30 5.35
C LEU A 368 12.97 32.87 4.39
N LEU A 369 12.81 32.67 3.08
CA LEU A 369 13.70 33.22 2.05
C LEU A 369 13.54 34.74 1.86
N LEU A 370 12.34 35.28 2.09
CA LEU A 370 12.08 36.72 2.09
C LEU A 370 12.63 37.39 3.36
N TYR A 371 12.39 36.80 4.54
CA TYR A 371 12.89 37.30 5.83
C TYR A 371 14.43 37.31 5.92
N ARG A 372 15.11 36.38 5.23
CA ARG A 372 16.58 36.38 5.08
C ARG A 372 17.13 37.43 4.09
N ARG A 373 16.29 38.30 3.52
CA ARG A 373 16.66 39.34 2.54
C ARG A 373 16.27 40.76 2.96
N THR A 374 15.91 40.95 4.22
CA THR A 374 15.67 42.24 4.89
C THR A 374 16.65 42.41 6.04
#